data_AF-A0A9D1H3D4-F1
#
_entry.id   AF-A0A9D1H3D4-F1
#
_cell.length_a   1.000
_cell.length_b   1.000
_cell.length_c   1.000
_cell.angle_alpha   90.00
_cell.angle_beta   90.00
_cell.angle_gamma   90.00
#
_symmetry.space_group_name_H-M   'P 1'
#
loop_
_entity.id
_entity.type
_entity.pdbx_description
1 polymer ?
#
loop_
_entity_poly.entity_id
_entity_poly.type
_entity_poly.pdbx_seq_one_letter_code
_entity_poly.pdbx_strand_id
1 'polypeptide(L)'
;MQKGIRLIIKSLIAAAFMLLPVSAYAYNVVDLPEQMSMADALGIFSGEEITRATISNVEDGRYFELTSNEINDFYYAACEMTVYRTENPTPFRGTAINLYTETDVMSYYVGSGVQIGLYGSDNYICYKAAGEDEVFLTYLDTMYKDREDCANGEEIHRRTSNDFLKLPDAAWAQDGIRDAASKNLLPYQLTGKYSANISREEFCILIGRLITVTSGCADLEAYIRDKGEVYLLNSFSDCAGKDTSIDMLYALGIVNGRGDGTFDPDGTLSREEAAKMLTTAAEQFVMIHTDRELSYADRSDISRWAYYSVQWVTDNGIMTGMDDNRFNPGSYYTVEQAIVTAGRLFNYLDERLV
;
A
#
# COMPACT_ATOMS: atom_id res chain seq x y z
N MET A 1 -47.37 3.85 26.76
CA MET A 1 -47.01 3.59 25.36
C MET A 1 -45.76 4.40 25.00
N GLN A 2 -44.58 4.08 25.58
CA GLN A 2 -43.31 4.76 25.23
C GLN A 2 -42.05 4.08 25.81
N LYS A 3 -42.07 2.76 26.04
CA LYS A 3 -40.88 1.98 26.48
C LYS A 3 -40.58 0.72 25.66
N GLY A 4 -41.31 0.51 24.55
CA GLY A 4 -41.18 -0.68 23.69
C GLY A 4 -40.55 -0.47 22.31
N ILE A 5 -40.08 0.74 21.97
CA ILE A 5 -39.58 1.07 20.62
C ILE A 5 -38.05 1.26 20.57
N ARG A 6 -37.37 1.31 21.73
CA ARG A 6 -35.89 1.44 21.78
C ARG A 6 -35.11 0.11 21.76
N LEU A 7 -35.78 -1.04 21.78
CA LEU A 7 -35.12 -2.35 21.78
C LEU A 7 -35.08 -3.03 20.39
N ILE A 8 -35.86 -2.55 19.42
CA ILE A 8 -35.92 -3.14 18.07
C ILE A 8 -34.89 -2.50 17.12
N ILE A 9 -34.42 -1.29 17.41
CA ILE A 9 -33.39 -0.61 16.60
C ILE A 9 -31.96 -1.08 16.93
N LYS A 10 -31.72 -1.64 18.12
CA LYS A 10 -30.40 -2.18 18.51
C LYS A 10 -30.14 -3.62 18.07
N SER A 11 -31.16 -4.38 17.65
CA SER A 11 -31.01 -5.75 17.16
C SER A 11 -31.04 -5.88 15.63
N LEU A 12 -31.25 -4.79 14.90
CA LEU A 12 -31.21 -4.76 13.43
C LEU A 12 -29.92 -4.18 12.86
N ILE A 13 -29.06 -3.59 13.69
CA ILE A 13 -27.72 -3.11 13.29
C ILE A 13 -26.64 -4.17 13.54
N ALA A 14 -26.92 -5.19 14.37
CA ALA A 14 -25.99 -6.28 14.69
C ALA A 14 -26.06 -7.49 13.73
N ALA A 15 -26.81 -7.41 12.64
CA ALA A 15 -26.99 -8.51 11.67
C ALA A 15 -26.78 -8.06 10.20
N ALA A 16 -25.92 -7.05 10.01
CA ALA A 16 -25.39 -6.68 8.71
C ALA A 16 -23.84 -6.65 8.75
N PHE A 17 -23.23 -7.62 9.42
CA PHE A 17 -21.91 -8.13 9.02
C PHE A 17 -22.14 -9.06 7.82
N MET A 18 -22.62 -8.50 6.71
CA MET A 18 -22.24 -9.05 5.42
C MET A 18 -20.77 -8.65 5.29
N LEU A 19 -19.92 -9.67 5.16
CA LEU A 19 -18.54 -9.59 4.71
C LEU A 19 -18.39 -8.43 3.74
N LEU A 20 -17.88 -7.29 4.22
CA LEU A 20 -17.26 -6.34 3.33
C LEU A 20 -16.08 -7.09 2.71
N PRO A 21 -15.93 -7.08 1.38
CA PRO A 21 -14.80 -7.74 0.76
C PRO A 21 -13.55 -7.14 1.40
N VAL A 22 -12.66 -8.01 1.86
CA VAL A 22 -11.29 -7.66 2.20
C VAL A 22 -10.79 -6.81 1.05
N SER A 23 -10.70 -5.49 1.28
CA SER A 23 -10.28 -4.54 0.26
C SER A 23 -8.88 -4.96 -0.14
N ALA A 24 -8.76 -5.55 -1.32
CA ALA A 24 -7.50 -5.98 -1.90
C ALA A 24 -6.55 -4.79 -1.85
N TYR A 25 -5.58 -4.87 -0.96
CA TYR A 25 -4.60 -3.82 -0.74
C TYR A 25 -3.83 -3.65 -2.04
N ALA A 26 -3.78 -2.42 -2.53
CA ALA A 26 -3.08 -2.06 -3.75
C ALA A 26 -1.58 -2.08 -3.45
N TYR A 27 -0.87 -3.11 -3.93
CA TYR A 27 0.58 -3.16 -3.84
C TYR A 27 1.24 -2.70 -5.14
N ASN A 28 2.29 -1.91 -4.96
CA ASN A 28 2.92 -0.99 -5.91
C ASN A 28 3.48 -1.68 -7.18
N VAL A 29 3.22 -1.06 -8.35
CA VAL A 29 3.47 -1.61 -9.70
C VAL A 29 4.79 -1.16 -10.35
N VAL A 30 5.63 -0.39 -9.67
CA VAL A 30 6.76 0.30 -10.34
C VAL A 30 8.06 -0.52 -10.28
N ASP A 31 8.75 -0.59 -11.44
CA ASP A 31 9.98 -1.36 -11.75
C ASP A 31 9.79 -2.82 -12.24
N LEU A 32 8.57 -3.14 -12.66
CA LEU A 32 8.27 -4.37 -13.37
C LEU A 32 8.76 -4.30 -14.84
N PRO A 33 9.43 -5.32 -15.39
CA PRO A 33 9.89 -5.28 -16.77
C PRO A 33 8.69 -5.18 -17.74
N GLU A 34 8.87 -4.59 -18.91
CA GLU A 34 7.78 -4.45 -19.89
C GLU A 34 7.21 -5.82 -20.32
N GLN A 35 8.06 -6.85 -20.23
CA GLN A 35 7.72 -8.24 -20.46
C GLN A 35 8.55 -9.17 -19.56
N MET A 36 8.04 -10.36 -19.27
CA MET A 36 8.75 -11.44 -18.56
C MET A 36 8.18 -12.80 -18.97
N SER A 37 8.74 -13.90 -18.45
CA SER A 37 8.09 -15.21 -18.61
C SER A 37 6.80 -15.28 -17.80
N MET A 38 5.83 -16.09 -18.23
CA MET A 38 4.60 -16.30 -17.46
C MET A 38 4.87 -16.97 -16.11
N ALA A 39 5.86 -17.86 -16.05
CA ALA A 39 6.32 -18.48 -14.80
C ALA A 39 6.83 -17.43 -13.80
N ASP A 40 7.66 -16.48 -14.25
CA ASP A 40 8.14 -15.37 -13.42
C ASP A 40 6.98 -14.49 -12.94
N ALA A 41 6.01 -14.19 -13.81
CA ALA A 41 4.84 -13.39 -13.46
C ALA A 41 3.97 -14.07 -12.39
N LEU A 42 3.85 -15.39 -12.45
CA LEU A 42 3.14 -16.22 -11.46
C LEU A 42 3.96 -16.46 -10.18
N GLY A 43 5.26 -16.17 -10.20
CA GLY A 43 6.17 -16.42 -9.08
C GLY A 43 6.44 -17.90 -8.83
N ILE A 44 6.42 -18.74 -9.88
CA ILE A 44 6.67 -20.18 -9.80
C ILE A 44 8.01 -20.49 -10.45
N PHE A 45 8.97 -20.97 -9.67
CA PHE A 45 10.35 -21.17 -10.14
C PHE A 45 10.72 -22.64 -10.36
N SER A 46 9.80 -23.54 -9.99
CA SER A 46 9.89 -24.98 -10.24
C SER A 46 8.49 -25.60 -10.34
N GLY A 47 8.31 -26.56 -11.25
CA GLY A 47 7.08 -27.36 -11.32
C GLY A 47 6.82 -28.17 -10.03
N GLU A 48 7.87 -28.47 -9.25
CA GLU A 48 7.76 -29.15 -7.95
C GLU A 48 7.07 -28.30 -6.87
N GLU A 49 7.02 -26.97 -7.04
CA GLU A 49 6.31 -26.07 -6.14
C GLU A 49 4.77 -26.20 -6.29
N ILE A 50 4.31 -26.73 -7.44
CA ILE A 50 2.89 -26.87 -7.75
C ILE A 50 2.38 -28.19 -7.16
N THR A 51 1.79 -28.09 -5.97
CA THR A 51 1.19 -29.23 -5.25
C THR A 51 -0.12 -29.70 -5.88
N ARG A 52 -0.86 -28.77 -6.50
CA ARG A 52 -2.16 -28.99 -7.14
C ARG A 52 -2.42 -27.89 -8.16
N ALA A 53 -3.18 -28.18 -9.21
CA ALA A 53 -3.64 -27.14 -10.13
C ALA A 53 -5.09 -27.39 -10.56
N THR A 54 -5.85 -26.32 -10.73
CA THR A 54 -7.25 -26.39 -11.16
C THR A 54 -7.54 -25.35 -12.22
N ILE A 55 -8.53 -25.61 -13.06
CA ILE A 55 -9.12 -24.60 -13.93
C ILE A 55 -10.56 -24.39 -13.48
N SER A 56 -10.93 -23.14 -13.22
CA SER A 56 -12.22 -22.76 -12.66
C SER A 56 -12.76 -21.48 -13.29
N ASN A 57 -14.07 -21.38 -13.50
CA ASN A 57 -14.72 -20.09 -13.71
C ASN A 57 -14.95 -19.40 -12.36
N VAL A 58 -14.57 -18.12 -12.27
CA VAL A 58 -14.76 -17.26 -11.09
C VAL A 58 -16.22 -17.22 -10.64
N GLU A 59 -17.16 -17.23 -11.58
CA GLU A 59 -18.59 -17.01 -11.31
C GLU A 59 -19.34 -18.27 -10.90
N ASP A 60 -18.86 -19.46 -11.31
CA ASP A 60 -19.66 -20.68 -11.27
C ASP A 60 -19.32 -21.62 -10.11
N GLY A 61 -18.22 -21.37 -9.37
CA GLY A 61 -17.78 -22.20 -8.25
C GLY A 61 -17.40 -23.64 -8.63
N ARG A 62 -17.31 -23.93 -9.93
CA ARG A 62 -16.92 -25.23 -10.48
C ARG A 62 -15.48 -25.21 -10.95
N TYR A 63 -14.79 -26.33 -10.78
CA TYR A 63 -13.42 -26.49 -11.23
C TYR A 63 -13.18 -27.91 -11.76
N PHE A 64 -12.14 -28.07 -12.56
CA PHE A 64 -11.53 -29.38 -12.80
C PHE A 64 -10.05 -29.33 -12.42
N GLU A 65 -9.54 -30.46 -11.94
CA GLU A 65 -8.17 -30.61 -11.48
C GLU A 65 -7.28 -31.12 -12.61
N LEU A 66 -6.09 -30.55 -12.74
CA LEU A 66 -5.09 -30.98 -13.70
C LEU A 66 -4.34 -32.21 -13.17
N THR A 67 -4.03 -33.15 -14.05
CA THR A 67 -3.13 -34.25 -13.76
C THR A 67 -1.69 -33.75 -13.59
N SER A 68 -0.83 -34.52 -12.92
CA SER A 68 0.58 -34.16 -12.75
C SER A 68 1.32 -33.93 -14.08
N ASN A 69 0.93 -34.65 -15.15
CA ASN A 69 1.49 -34.41 -16.48
C ASN A 69 1.04 -33.07 -17.06
N GLU A 70 -0.26 -32.74 -16.96
CA GLU A 70 -0.78 -31.45 -17.42
C GLU A 70 -0.20 -30.27 -16.62
N ILE A 71 0.08 -30.46 -15.32
CA ILE A 71 0.77 -29.46 -14.50
C ILE A 71 2.19 -29.21 -15.02
N ASN A 72 2.95 -30.28 -15.26
CA ASN A 72 4.31 -30.16 -15.78
C ASN A 72 4.32 -29.53 -17.17
N ASP A 73 3.44 -29.97 -18.08
CA ASP A 73 3.30 -29.42 -19.43
C ASP A 73 2.97 -27.93 -19.37
N PHE A 74 2.04 -27.52 -18.49
CA PHE A 74 1.71 -26.12 -18.29
C PHE A 74 2.88 -25.32 -17.72
N TYR A 75 3.60 -25.84 -16.73
CA TYR A 75 4.76 -25.16 -16.15
C TYR A 75 5.85 -24.89 -17.20
N TYR A 76 6.21 -25.90 -18.00
CA TYR A 76 7.20 -25.72 -19.06
C TYR A 76 6.72 -24.74 -20.14
N ALA A 77 5.45 -24.79 -20.51
CA ALA A 77 4.87 -23.80 -21.41
C ALA A 77 4.94 -22.38 -20.81
N ALA A 78 4.63 -22.21 -19.52
CA ALA A 78 4.69 -20.92 -18.83
C ALA A 78 6.12 -20.35 -18.73
N CYS A 79 7.15 -21.21 -18.68
CA CYS A 79 8.55 -20.78 -18.74
C CYS A 79 8.94 -20.21 -20.12
N GLU A 80 8.29 -20.68 -21.19
CA GLU A 80 8.56 -20.23 -22.56
C GLU A 80 7.66 -19.06 -23.02
N MET A 81 6.45 -18.95 -22.44
CA MET A 81 5.49 -17.89 -22.76
C MET A 81 5.98 -16.53 -22.29
N THR A 82 5.90 -15.53 -23.17
CA THR A 82 6.19 -14.14 -22.83
C THR A 82 4.89 -13.39 -22.53
N VAL A 83 4.83 -12.75 -21.36
CA VAL A 83 3.71 -11.91 -20.94
C VAL A 83 4.13 -10.46 -20.86
N TYR A 84 3.21 -9.56 -21.22
CA TYR A 84 3.45 -8.13 -21.36
C TYR A 84 2.68 -7.36 -20.30
N ARG A 85 3.34 -6.36 -19.71
CA ARG A 85 2.69 -5.49 -18.73
C ARG A 85 1.64 -4.61 -19.43
N THR A 86 0.42 -4.62 -18.91
CA THR A 86 -0.69 -3.84 -19.48
C THR A 86 -1.62 -3.30 -18.39
N GLU A 87 -2.38 -2.26 -18.76
CA GLU A 87 -3.48 -1.73 -17.94
C GLU A 87 -4.77 -2.44 -18.33
N ASN A 88 -5.43 -3.08 -17.37
CA ASN A 88 -6.73 -3.69 -17.55
C ASN A 88 -7.80 -2.87 -16.80
N PRO A 89 -8.70 -2.17 -17.50
CA PRO A 89 -9.75 -1.37 -16.89
C PRO A 89 -10.95 -2.20 -16.39
N THR A 90 -10.91 -3.53 -16.55
CA THR A 90 -12.00 -4.42 -16.14
C THR A 90 -11.55 -5.35 -15.01
N PRO A 91 -12.45 -5.62 -14.03
CA PRO A 91 -12.20 -6.63 -13.01
C PRO A 91 -11.86 -7.99 -13.63
N PHE A 92 -10.94 -8.72 -13.00
CA PHE A 92 -10.57 -10.07 -13.40
C PHE A 92 -11.78 -11.01 -13.25
N ARG A 93 -12.20 -11.62 -14.37
CA ARG A 93 -13.40 -12.47 -14.45
C ARG A 93 -13.19 -13.62 -15.46
N GLY A 94 -14.07 -14.62 -15.39
CA GLY A 94 -14.10 -15.76 -16.30
C GLY A 94 -13.18 -16.90 -15.87
N THR A 95 -12.64 -17.65 -16.85
CA THR A 95 -11.83 -18.85 -16.60
C THR A 95 -10.44 -18.50 -16.11
N ALA A 96 -10.06 -19.07 -14.98
CA ALA A 96 -8.76 -18.94 -14.36
C ALA A 96 -8.09 -20.30 -14.16
N ILE A 97 -6.78 -20.34 -14.38
CA ILE A 97 -5.90 -21.44 -14.00
C ILE A 97 -5.35 -21.09 -12.62
N ASN A 98 -5.63 -21.92 -11.62
CA ASN A 98 -5.15 -21.74 -10.25
C ASN A 98 -4.10 -22.80 -9.93
N LEU A 99 -2.95 -22.36 -9.43
CA LEU A 99 -1.79 -23.18 -9.11
C LEU A 99 -1.58 -23.07 -7.60
N TYR A 100 -1.67 -24.20 -6.90
CA TYR A 100 -1.58 -24.28 -5.46
C TYR A 100 -0.16 -24.69 -5.07
N THR A 101 0.48 -23.89 -4.22
CA THR A 101 1.71 -24.25 -3.53
C THR A 101 1.40 -24.68 -2.10
N GLU A 102 2.42 -25.00 -1.30
CA GLU A 102 2.21 -25.28 0.13
C GLU A 102 1.62 -24.09 0.89
N THR A 103 1.84 -22.86 0.42
CA THR A 103 1.52 -21.62 1.13
C THR A 103 0.47 -20.75 0.45
N ASP A 104 0.33 -20.85 -0.88
CA ASP A 104 -0.42 -19.86 -1.66
C ASP A 104 -1.14 -20.46 -2.88
N VAL A 105 -2.03 -19.65 -3.47
CA VAL A 105 -2.72 -19.96 -4.74
C VAL A 105 -2.44 -18.84 -5.75
N MET A 106 -1.73 -19.17 -6.83
CA MET A 106 -1.42 -18.26 -7.93
C MET A 106 -2.43 -18.44 -9.06
N SER A 107 -2.89 -17.35 -9.68
CA SER A 107 -3.93 -17.42 -10.71
C SER A 107 -3.56 -16.66 -11.99
N TYR A 108 -3.76 -17.31 -13.13
CA TYR A 108 -3.80 -16.66 -14.44
C TYR A 108 -5.23 -16.66 -14.99
N TYR A 109 -5.75 -15.49 -15.35
CA TYR A 109 -7.08 -15.36 -15.93
C TYR A 109 -6.96 -15.29 -17.45
N VAL A 110 -7.59 -16.21 -18.18
CA VAL A 110 -7.41 -16.38 -19.63
C VAL A 110 -7.62 -15.07 -20.40
N GLY A 111 -8.62 -14.26 -20.02
CA GLY A 111 -8.91 -12.98 -20.67
C GLY A 111 -8.17 -11.76 -20.10
N SER A 112 -7.64 -11.86 -18.87
CA SER A 112 -7.22 -10.71 -18.07
C SER A 112 -5.75 -10.74 -17.63
N GLY A 113 -5.09 -11.89 -17.69
CA GLY A 113 -3.68 -12.07 -17.33
C GLY A 113 -3.45 -12.42 -15.85
N VAL A 114 -2.21 -12.23 -15.40
CA VAL A 114 -1.82 -12.28 -13.99
C VAL A 114 -2.04 -10.92 -13.36
N GLN A 115 -2.91 -10.84 -12.35
CA GLN A 115 -3.14 -9.60 -11.62
C GLN A 115 -1.91 -9.25 -10.77
N ILE A 116 -1.38 -8.04 -10.96
CA ILE A 116 -0.23 -7.52 -10.20
C ILE A 116 -0.73 -6.62 -9.06
N GLY A 117 -1.63 -5.69 -9.38
CA GLY A 117 -2.13 -4.72 -8.41
C GLY A 117 -3.14 -3.73 -9.01
N LEU A 118 -3.63 -2.82 -8.18
CA LEU A 118 -4.52 -1.72 -8.58
C LEU A 118 -3.70 -0.48 -9.00
N TYR A 119 -4.20 0.25 -9.99
CA TYR A 119 -3.68 1.52 -10.47
C TYR A 119 -4.83 2.51 -10.64
N GLY A 120 -4.80 3.61 -9.90
CA GLY A 120 -5.92 4.55 -9.83
C GLY A 120 -7.14 3.96 -9.09
N SER A 121 -8.35 4.45 -9.40
CA SER A 121 -9.59 4.02 -8.76
C SER A 121 -10.14 2.69 -9.29
N ASP A 122 -9.93 2.39 -10.57
CA ASP A 122 -10.64 1.31 -11.27
C ASP A 122 -9.76 0.50 -12.24
N ASN A 123 -8.48 0.83 -12.41
CA ASN A 123 -7.61 0.07 -13.30
C ASN A 123 -6.79 -0.95 -12.52
N TYR A 124 -6.52 -2.08 -13.16
CA TYR A 124 -5.58 -3.06 -12.67
C TYR A 124 -4.37 -3.08 -13.57
N ILE A 125 -3.23 -3.40 -12.98
CA ILE A 125 -2.02 -3.68 -13.74
C ILE A 125 -1.83 -5.18 -13.76
N CYS A 126 -1.50 -5.71 -14.93
CA CYS A 126 -1.32 -7.13 -15.12
C CYS A 126 -0.26 -7.49 -16.15
N TYR A 127 0.15 -8.74 -16.10
CA TYR A 127 0.92 -9.38 -17.17
C TYR A 127 -0.01 -10.25 -18.00
N LYS A 128 -0.15 -9.93 -19.28
CA LYS A 128 -1.02 -10.65 -20.20
C LYS A 128 -0.21 -11.25 -21.35
N ALA A 129 -0.55 -12.48 -21.74
CA ALA A 129 0.00 -13.09 -22.94
C ALA A 129 -0.57 -12.38 -24.19
N ALA A 130 0.17 -12.41 -25.29
CA ALA A 130 -0.25 -11.83 -26.55
C ALA A 130 0.09 -12.77 -27.71
N GLY A 131 -0.59 -12.60 -28.85
CA GLY A 131 -0.29 -13.38 -30.06
C GLY A 131 -0.67 -14.85 -29.93
N GLU A 132 0.24 -15.76 -30.30
CA GLU A 132 -0.01 -17.20 -30.32
C GLU A 132 -0.24 -17.79 -28.92
N ASP A 133 0.41 -17.24 -27.89
CA ASP A 133 0.26 -17.67 -26.50
C ASP A 133 -1.15 -17.37 -25.95
N GLU A 134 -1.77 -16.26 -26.37
CA GLU A 134 -3.16 -15.93 -26.01
C GLU A 134 -4.15 -16.94 -26.62
N VAL A 135 -3.87 -17.41 -27.84
CA VAL A 135 -4.70 -18.44 -28.50
C VAL A 135 -4.58 -19.77 -27.78
N PHE A 136 -3.38 -20.17 -27.36
CA PHE A 136 -3.17 -21.38 -26.56
C PHE A 136 -3.94 -21.30 -25.23
N LEU A 137 -3.87 -20.17 -24.53
CA LEU A 137 -4.58 -19.99 -23.26
C LEU A 137 -6.10 -19.96 -23.46
N THR A 138 -6.59 -19.48 -24.60
CA THR A 138 -8.02 -19.53 -24.97
C THR A 138 -8.51 -20.96 -25.22
N TYR A 139 -7.64 -21.88 -25.64
CA TYR A 139 -7.98 -23.30 -25.73
C TYR A 139 -8.34 -23.89 -24.35
N LEU A 140 -7.71 -23.41 -23.28
CA LEU A 140 -8.03 -23.86 -21.91
C LEU A 140 -9.45 -23.45 -21.47
N ASP A 141 -9.95 -22.31 -21.93
CA ASP A 141 -11.34 -21.90 -21.74
C ASP A 141 -12.31 -22.86 -22.46
N THR A 142 -11.92 -23.37 -23.63
CA THR A 142 -12.71 -24.38 -24.37
C THR A 142 -12.67 -25.73 -23.66
N MET A 143 -11.48 -26.16 -23.19
CA MET A 143 -11.34 -27.37 -22.39
C MET A 143 -12.17 -27.34 -21.11
N TYR A 144 -12.30 -26.18 -20.45
CA TYR A 144 -13.18 -26.01 -19.29
C TYR A 144 -14.65 -26.25 -19.65
N LYS A 145 -15.10 -25.70 -20.77
CA LYS A 145 -16.50 -25.87 -21.23
C LYS A 145 -16.83 -27.30 -21.66
N ASP A 146 -15.82 -28.09 -22.03
CA ASP A 146 -15.98 -29.42 -22.62
C ASP A 146 -15.70 -30.60 -21.65
N ARG A 147 -15.16 -30.36 -20.44
CA ARG A 147 -14.89 -31.41 -19.42
C ARG A 147 -16.01 -31.53 -18.38
N GLU A 148 -16.20 -32.73 -17.82
CA GLU A 148 -17.13 -32.95 -16.70
C GLU A 148 -16.66 -32.21 -15.43
N ASP A 149 -17.54 -31.37 -14.87
CA ASP A 149 -17.26 -30.53 -13.70
C ASP A 149 -17.12 -31.34 -12.40
N CYS A 150 -16.14 -30.99 -11.56
CA CYS A 150 -16.10 -31.38 -10.15
C CYS A 150 -16.81 -30.31 -9.29
N ALA A 151 -17.67 -30.74 -8.36
CA ALA A 151 -18.37 -29.85 -7.42
C ALA A 151 -18.08 -30.28 -5.97
N ASN A 152 -16.99 -29.77 -5.39
CA ASN A 152 -16.66 -30.06 -3.98
C ASN A 152 -17.06 -28.92 -3.01
N GLY A 153 -17.65 -27.83 -3.50
CA GLY A 153 -18.13 -26.74 -2.64
C GLY A 153 -17.03 -26.01 -1.85
N GLU A 154 -15.75 -26.20 -2.21
CA GLU A 154 -14.64 -25.45 -1.63
C GLU A 154 -14.62 -24.03 -2.18
N GLU A 155 -14.60 -23.05 -1.28
CA GLU A 155 -14.44 -21.64 -1.62
C GLU A 155 -12.99 -21.40 -2.05
N ILE A 156 -12.77 -21.05 -3.32
CA ILE A 156 -11.42 -20.79 -3.83
C ILE A 156 -10.98 -19.40 -3.33
N HIS A 157 -10.22 -19.36 -2.25
CA HIS A 157 -9.56 -18.15 -1.76
C HIS A 157 -8.38 -17.82 -2.67
N ARG A 158 -8.58 -16.85 -3.57
CA ARG A 158 -7.57 -16.38 -4.52
C ARG A 158 -6.76 -15.25 -3.89
N ARG A 159 -5.43 -15.35 -3.93
CA ARG A 159 -4.57 -14.23 -3.53
C ARG A 159 -4.65 -13.16 -4.63
N THR A 160 -5.17 -11.98 -4.31
CA THR A 160 -5.30 -10.85 -5.27
C THR A 160 -4.09 -9.94 -5.32
N SER A 161 -2.96 -10.33 -4.74
CA SER A 161 -1.72 -9.54 -4.83
C SER A 161 -0.50 -10.42 -4.56
N ASN A 162 0.38 -10.53 -5.54
CA ASN A 162 1.79 -10.71 -5.24
C ASN A 162 2.34 -9.31 -5.07
N ASP A 163 2.47 -8.90 -3.81
CA ASP A 163 2.99 -7.59 -3.46
C ASP A 163 4.44 -7.55 -3.91
N PHE A 164 4.72 -6.93 -5.06
CA PHE A 164 6.08 -6.58 -5.49
C PHE A 164 6.63 -5.44 -4.63
N LEU A 165 6.49 -5.56 -3.32
CA LEU A 165 7.10 -4.68 -2.34
C LEU A 165 8.60 -4.91 -2.36
N LYS A 166 9.31 -4.18 -3.23
CA LYS A 166 10.76 -4.04 -3.14
C LYS A 166 11.07 -3.52 -1.75
N LEU A 167 11.85 -4.26 -0.97
CA LEU A 167 12.29 -3.84 0.35
C LEU A 167 13.58 -3.01 0.27
N PRO A 168 13.85 -2.16 1.27
CA PRO A 168 15.17 -1.55 1.42
C PRO A 168 16.25 -2.61 1.66
N ASP A 169 17.47 -2.33 1.21
CA ASP A 169 18.66 -3.13 1.54
C ASP A 169 18.92 -3.15 3.06
N ALA A 170 18.54 -2.07 3.75
CA ALA A 170 18.72 -1.92 5.17
C ALA A 170 17.73 -2.79 5.96
N ALA A 171 18.23 -3.89 6.55
CA ALA A 171 17.42 -4.85 7.30
C ALA A 171 16.54 -4.22 8.40
N TRP A 172 17.02 -3.15 9.06
CA TRP A 172 16.28 -2.47 10.13
C TRP A 172 14.95 -1.86 9.65
N ALA A 173 14.85 -1.48 8.38
CA ALA A 173 13.68 -0.83 7.82
C ALA A 173 12.67 -1.83 7.24
N GLN A 174 13.09 -3.04 6.89
CA GLN A 174 12.28 -4.00 6.13
C GLN A 174 10.94 -4.29 6.80
N ASP A 175 10.94 -4.62 8.09
CA ASP A 175 9.70 -4.92 8.83
C ASP A 175 8.77 -3.70 8.89
N GLY A 176 9.32 -2.51 9.12
CA GLY A 176 8.52 -1.27 9.15
C GLY A 176 7.95 -0.90 7.77
N ILE A 177 8.67 -1.18 6.68
CA ILE A 177 8.15 -0.99 5.32
C ILE A 177 7.03 -1.99 5.01
N ARG A 178 7.17 -3.26 5.42
CA ARG A 178 6.09 -4.26 5.31
C ARG A 178 4.86 -3.84 6.09
N ASP A 179 5.06 -3.36 7.32
CA ASP A 179 4.00 -2.87 8.19
C ASP A 179 3.26 -1.66 7.58
N ALA A 180 4.00 -0.68 7.07
CA ALA A 180 3.41 0.47 6.41
C ALA A 180 2.65 0.09 5.12
N ALA A 181 3.18 -0.87 4.35
CA ALA A 181 2.53 -1.37 3.13
C ALA A 181 1.22 -2.08 3.43
N SER A 182 1.15 -2.95 4.46
CA SER A 182 -0.08 -3.65 4.85
C SER A 182 -1.19 -2.70 5.33
N LYS A 183 -0.80 -1.50 5.78
CA LYS A 183 -1.69 -0.41 6.19
C LYS A 183 -2.02 0.57 5.06
N ASN A 184 -1.59 0.27 3.84
CA ASN A 184 -1.85 1.10 2.67
C ASN A 184 -1.20 2.50 2.78
N LEU A 185 -0.13 2.65 3.58
CA LEU A 185 0.55 3.94 3.81
C LEU A 185 1.61 4.27 2.78
N LEU A 186 2.10 3.28 2.02
CA LEU A 186 3.28 3.40 1.17
C LEU A 186 2.96 4.01 -0.21
N PRO A 187 3.30 5.28 -0.47
CA PRO A 187 3.08 5.89 -1.78
C PRO A 187 4.03 5.29 -2.81
N TYR A 188 3.51 4.95 -3.99
CA TYR A 188 4.27 4.23 -5.02
C TYR A 188 5.59 4.94 -5.39
N GLN A 189 5.58 6.26 -5.50
CA GLN A 189 6.75 7.04 -5.93
C GLN A 189 7.91 7.02 -4.94
N LEU A 190 7.68 6.52 -3.71
CA LEU A 190 8.71 6.30 -2.70
C LEU A 190 9.31 4.90 -2.80
N THR A 191 8.62 3.96 -3.46
CA THR A 191 9.12 2.61 -3.68
C THR A 191 10.30 2.63 -4.65
N GLY A 192 11.41 2.00 -4.25
CA GLY A 192 12.62 1.93 -5.07
C GLY A 192 13.69 3.00 -4.79
N LYS A 193 13.44 3.97 -3.90
CA LYS A 193 14.43 5.00 -3.50
C LYS A 193 14.62 5.14 -1.99
N TYR A 194 14.45 4.03 -1.26
CA TYR A 194 14.45 3.99 0.20
C TYR A 194 15.64 4.67 0.89
N SER A 195 16.86 4.48 0.36
CA SER A 195 18.09 5.04 0.91
C SER A 195 18.33 6.50 0.51
N ALA A 196 17.55 7.05 -0.41
CA ALA A 196 17.65 8.45 -0.80
C ALA A 196 17.10 9.37 0.30
N ASN A 197 17.60 10.61 0.33
CA ASN A 197 16.99 11.65 1.16
C ASN A 197 15.62 12.01 0.60
N ILE A 198 14.62 12.05 1.47
CA ILE A 198 13.26 12.40 1.09
C ILE A 198 13.16 13.91 0.84
N SER A 199 12.47 14.29 -0.23
CA SER A 199 12.14 15.70 -0.48
C SER A 199 11.00 16.16 0.43
N ARG A 200 10.85 17.48 0.61
CA ARG A 200 9.74 18.07 1.36
C ARG A 200 8.39 17.75 0.72
N GLU A 201 8.30 17.76 -0.60
CA GLU A 201 7.11 17.35 -1.36
C GLU A 201 6.77 15.87 -1.12
N GLU A 202 7.76 14.99 -1.25
CA GLU A 202 7.58 13.54 -1.05
C GLU A 202 7.08 13.22 0.36
N PHE A 203 7.60 13.94 1.37
CA PHE A 203 7.14 13.78 2.74
C PHE A 203 5.73 14.33 2.94
N CYS A 204 5.34 15.40 2.25
CA CYS A 204 3.95 15.87 2.24
C CYS A 204 3.00 14.80 1.71
N ILE A 205 3.37 14.12 0.62
CA ILE A 205 2.52 13.08 0.04
C ILE A 205 2.37 11.91 1.03
N LEU A 206 3.45 11.52 1.70
CA LEU A 206 3.40 10.47 2.74
C LEU A 206 2.51 10.86 3.92
N ILE A 207 2.62 12.10 4.44
CA ILE A 207 1.78 12.57 5.54
C ILE A 207 0.31 12.71 5.11
N GLY A 208 0.05 13.17 3.88
CA GLY A 208 -1.29 13.20 3.31
C GLY A 208 -1.91 11.81 3.23
N ARG A 209 -1.12 10.82 2.82
CA ARG A 209 -1.55 9.41 2.82
C ARG A 209 -1.82 8.90 4.23
N LEU A 210 -0.94 9.18 5.19
CA LEU A 210 -1.14 8.84 6.60
C LEU A 210 -2.47 9.38 7.13
N ILE A 211 -2.76 10.65 6.90
CA ILE A 211 -4.02 11.29 7.34
C ILE A 211 -5.23 10.62 6.68
N THR A 212 -5.15 10.37 5.38
CA THR A 212 -6.24 9.73 4.61
C THR A 212 -6.54 8.34 5.18
N VAL A 213 -5.52 7.51 5.36
CA VAL A 213 -5.67 6.15 5.89
C VAL A 213 -6.17 6.18 7.34
N THR A 214 -5.59 7.03 8.19
CA THR A 214 -5.98 7.14 9.61
C THR A 214 -7.42 7.60 9.80
N SER A 215 -7.90 8.49 8.93
CA SER A 215 -9.27 9.01 8.99
C SER A 215 -10.31 8.11 8.32
N GLY A 216 -9.89 7.13 7.51
CA GLY A 216 -10.78 6.35 6.66
C GLY A 216 -11.43 7.15 5.53
N CYS A 217 -10.91 8.34 5.20
CA CYS A 217 -11.37 9.15 4.08
C CYS A 217 -10.91 8.56 2.74
N ALA A 218 -11.64 8.86 1.66
CA ALA A 218 -11.26 8.42 0.31
C ALA A 218 -9.93 9.05 -0.16
N ASP A 219 -9.72 10.32 0.17
CA ASP A 219 -8.53 11.11 -0.15
C ASP A 219 -8.36 12.27 0.86
N LEU A 220 -7.25 13.00 0.75
CA LEU A 220 -6.93 14.13 1.64
C LEU A 220 -7.88 15.32 1.44
N GLU A 221 -8.42 15.52 0.23
CA GLU A 221 -9.38 16.59 -0.05
C GLU A 221 -10.71 16.33 0.66
N ALA A 222 -11.16 15.07 0.71
CA ALA A 222 -12.31 14.64 1.48
C ALA A 222 -12.13 14.87 2.98
N TYR A 223 -10.94 14.61 3.51
CA TYR A 223 -10.60 14.91 4.90
C TYR A 223 -10.69 16.40 5.22
N ILE A 224 -10.11 17.26 4.37
CA ILE A 224 -10.18 18.73 4.51
C ILE A 224 -11.63 19.22 4.49
N ARG A 225 -12.42 18.71 3.55
CA ARG A 225 -13.84 19.05 3.43
C ARG A 225 -14.64 18.62 4.66
N ASP A 226 -14.36 17.45 5.23
CA ASP A 226 -15.02 16.98 6.45
C ASP A 226 -14.69 17.85 7.68
N LYS A 227 -13.45 18.35 7.76
CA LYS A 227 -13.05 19.34 8.76
C LYS A 227 -13.64 20.74 8.53
N GLY A 228 -14.26 20.98 7.38
CA GLY A 228 -14.78 22.30 6.98
C GLY A 228 -13.68 23.30 6.63
N GLU A 229 -12.48 22.81 6.31
CA GLU A 229 -11.33 23.63 5.94
C GLU A 229 -11.32 23.90 4.43
N VAL A 230 -10.60 24.95 4.01
CA VAL A 230 -10.43 25.33 2.61
C VAL A 230 -8.94 25.57 2.35
N TYR A 231 -8.45 25.13 1.21
CA TYR A 231 -7.06 25.35 0.78
C TYR A 231 -7.01 26.09 -0.57
N LEU A 232 -5.88 26.77 -0.80
CA LEU A 232 -5.60 27.47 -2.04
C LEU A 232 -4.50 26.75 -2.79
N LEU A 233 -4.65 26.57 -4.10
CA LEU A 233 -3.61 25.99 -4.93
C LEU A 233 -2.45 26.97 -5.13
N ASN A 234 -1.23 26.46 -5.09
CA ASN A 234 0.01 27.23 -5.26
C ASN A 234 0.17 28.32 -4.19
N SER A 235 0.02 27.93 -2.92
CA SER A 235 0.23 28.82 -1.76
C SER A 235 1.67 29.36 -1.69
N PHE A 236 2.61 28.71 -2.38
CA PHE A 236 4.01 29.10 -2.50
C PHE A 236 4.42 29.29 -3.96
N SER A 237 5.34 30.24 -4.21
CA SER A 237 5.70 30.65 -5.57
C SER A 237 6.42 29.58 -6.40
N ASP A 238 7.01 28.59 -5.74
CA ASP A 238 7.79 27.49 -6.33
C ASP A 238 7.03 26.15 -6.34
N CYS A 239 5.73 26.14 -6.03
CA CYS A 239 4.90 24.93 -6.01
C CYS A 239 4.05 24.72 -7.28
N ALA A 240 4.23 25.53 -8.32
CA ALA A 240 3.51 25.34 -9.57
C ALA A 240 3.82 23.98 -10.22
N GLY A 241 2.78 23.16 -10.40
CA GLY A 241 2.91 21.80 -10.96
C GLY A 241 3.44 20.76 -9.97
N LYS A 242 3.52 21.10 -8.68
CA LYS A 242 3.83 20.17 -7.58
C LYS A 242 2.57 19.53 -7.02
N ASP A 243 2.75 18.50 -6.21
CA ASP A 243 1.66 17.76 -5.60
C ASP A 243 0.82 18.65 -4.67
N THR A 244 -0.50 18.56 -4.83
CA THR A 244 -1.47 19.37 -4.08
C THR A 244 -1.49 19.09 -2.57
N SER A 245 -0.87 18.00 -2.11
CA SER A 245 -0.67 17.71 -0.68
C SER A 245 0.08 18.83 0.04
N ILE A 246 0.97 19.57 -0.64
CA ILE A 246 1.67 20.71 -0.04
C ILE A 246 0.67 21.78 0.43
N ASP A 247 -0.23 22.20 -0.46
CA ASP A 247 -1.25 23.22 -0.19
C ASP A 247 -2.26 22.75 0.86
N MET A 248 -2.66 21.48 0.78
CA MET A 248 -3.59 20.85 1.72
C MET A 248 -3.00 20.74 3.13
N LEU A 249 -1.76 20.28 3.26
CA LEU A 249 -1.08 20.21 4.54
C LEU A 249 -0.72 21.60 5.10
N TYR A 250 -0.54 22.59 4.23
CA TYR A 250 -0.38 23.98 4.66
C TYR A 250 -1.67 24.51 5.28
N ALA A 251 -2.82 24.23 4.67
CA ALA A 251 -4.13 24.59 5.23
C ALA A 251 -4.41 23.90 6.58
N LEU A 252 -3.94 22.67 6.76
CA LEU A 252 -4.00 21.94 8.04
C LEU A 252 -2.95 22.42 9.08
N GLY A 253 -2.08 23.37 8.72
CA GLY A 253 -1.01 23.89 9.59
C GLY A 253 0.15 22.93 9.83
N ILE A 254 0.20 21.81 9.10
CA ILE A 254 1.21 20.75 9.26
C ILE A 254 2.55 21.17 8.66
N VAL A 255 2.51 21.88 7.52
CA VAL A 255 3.70 22.40 6.86
C VAL A 255 3.72 23.91 6.82
N ASN A 256 4.91 24.49 6.67
CA ASN A 256 5.13 25.91 6.46
C ASN A 256 6.21 26.10 5.39
N GLY A 257 6.18 27.25 4.72
CA GLY A 257 7.23 27.68 3.79
C GLY A 257 8.52 28.07 4.50
N ARG A 258 9.55 28.39 3.71
CA ARG A 258 10.87 28.81 4.20
C ARG A 258 10.90 30.23 4.78
N GLY A 259 9.81 30.99 4.63
CA GLY A 259 9.65 32.35 5.15
C GLY A 259 9.91 33.47 4.13
N ASP A 260 10.36 33.12 2.92
CA ASP A 260 10.61 34.02 1.79
C ASP A 260 9.53 33.91 0.69
N GLY A 261 8.42 33.22 0.98
CA GLY A 261 7.34 32.93 0.02
C GLY A 261 7.53 31.62 -0.76
N THR A 262 8.62 30.90 -0.52
CA THR A 262 8.89 29.58 -1.12
C THR A 262 8.58 28.44 -0.15
N PHE A 263 8.32 27.26 -0.70
CA PHE A 263 8.19 26.01 0.04
C PHE A 263 9.46 25.16 0.02
N ASP A 264 10.24 25.23 -1.07
CA ASP A 264 11.36 24.36 -1.38
C ASP A 264 10.93 22.87 -1.51
N PRO A 265 10.08 22.52 -2.49
CA PRO A 265 9.48 21.17 -2.62
C PRO A 265 10.51 20.07 -2.90
N ASP A 266 11.53 20.39 -3.70
CA ASP A 266 12.62 19.45 -4.06
C ASP A 266 13.74 19.42 -3.02
N GLY A 267 13.70 20.31 -2.02
CA GLY A 267 14.67 20.36 -0.94
C GLY A 267 14.58 19.16 -0.02
N THR A 268 15.73 18.69 0.45
CA THR A 268 15.82 17.58 1.39
C THR A 268 15.33 17.97 2.78
N LEU A 269 14.58 17.09 3.43
CA LEU A 269 14.03 17.30 4.76
C LEU A 269 15.04 16.96 5.86
N SER A 270 15.13 17.78 6.92
CA SER A 270 15.91 17.44 8.12
C SER A 270 15.12 16.55 9.09
N ARG A 271 15.83 15.85 9.99
CA ARG A 271 15.20 15.01 11.02
C ARG A 271 14.31 15.80 11.98
N GLU A 272 14.71 17.00 12.37
CA GLU A 272 13.90 17.83 13.27
C GLU A 272 12.68 18.44 12.56
N GLU A 273 12.77 18.73 11.26
CA GLU A 273 11.62 19.11 10.44
C GLU A 273 10.62 17.95 10.31
N ALA A 274 11.11 16.73 10.07
CA ALA A 274 10.28 15.53 10.03
C ALA A 274 9.55 15.29 11.35
N ALA A 275 10.25 15.43 12.48
CA ALA A 275 9.66 15.32 13.82
C ALA A 275 8.51 16.33 14.01
N LYS A 276 8.72 17.58 13.59
CA LYS A 276 7.70 18.63 13.69
C LYS A 276 6.47 18.31 12.85
N MET A 277 6.66 17.87 11.61
CA MET A 277 5.54 17.51 10.73
C MET A 277 4.76 16.30 11.23
N LEU A 278 5.44 15.23 11.69
CA LEU A 278 4.79 14.04 12.28
C LEU A 278 3.97 14.40 13.53
N THR A 279 4.54 15.25 14.39
CA THR A 279 3.86 15.73 15.61
C THR A 279 2.59 16.50 15.28
N THR A 280 2.67 17.46 14.35
CA THR A 280 1.50 18.27 13.94
C THR A 280 0.47 17.45 13.15
N ALA A 281 0.88 16.39 12.44
CA ALA A 281 -0.05 15.45 11.83
C ALA A 281 -0.82 14.64 12.88
N ALA A 282 -0.17 14.23 13.98
CA ALA A 282 -0.85 13.56 15.09
C ALA A 282 -1.90 14.46 15.78
N GLU A 283 -1.60 15.76 15.91
CA GLU A 283 -2.50 16.77 16.49
C GLU A 283 -3.84 16.90 15.74
N GLN A 284 -3.92 16.43 14.49
CA GLN A 284 -5.17 16.44 13.72
C GLN A 284 -6.21 15.43 14.23
N PHE A 285 -5.75 14.42 14.99
CA PHE A 285 -6.53 13.29 15.47
C PHE A 285 -6.64 13.25 16.99
N VAL A 286 -5.55 13.59 17.70
CA VAL A 286 -5.47 13.44 19.15
C VAL A 286 -4.85 14.68 19.78
N MET A 287 -5.20 14.96 21.04
CA MET A 287 -4.45 15.89 21.85
C MET A 287 -3.13 15.25 22.27
N ILE A 288 -2.00 15.86 21.89
CA ILE A 288 -0.69 15.35 22.24
C ILE A 288 -0.16 15.99 23.52
N HIS A 289 0.59 15.21 24.30
CA HIS A 289 1.30 15.68 25.48
C HIS A 289 2.57 14.87 25.68
N THR A 290 3.62 15.51 26.21
CA THR A 290 4.82 14.85 26.73
C THR A 290 5.49 15.76 27.75
N ASP A 291 6.10 15.15 28.76
CA ASP A 291 6.98 15.78 29.75
C ASP A 291 8.38 15.14 29.73
N ARG A 292 8.67 14.29 28.74
CA ARG A 292 9.93 13.55 28.63
C ARG A 292 11.12 14.48 28.47
N GLU A 293 12.12 14.33 29.34
CA GLU A 293 13.43 14.96 29.11
C GLU A 293 14.24 14.20 28.05
N LEU A 294 14.84 14.93 27.12
CA LEU A 294 15.72 14.34 26.11
C LEU A 294 17.10 14.04 26.69
N SER A 295 17.50 12.77 26.62
CA SER A 295 18.81 12.29 27.06
C SER A 295 19.87 12.25 25.95
N TYR A 296 19.57 12.79 24.77
CA TYR A 296 20.49 12.78 23.64
C TYR A 296 21.76 13.62 23.91
N ALA A 297 22.90 13.11 23.43
CA ALA A 297 24.20 13.77 23.55
C ALA A 297 24.27 15.12 22.83
N ASP A 298 23.52 15.25 21.74
CA ASP A 298 23.38 16.43 20.88
C ASP A 298 22.06 17.18 21.10
N ARG A 299 21.41 17.01 22.26
CA ARG A 299 20.13 17.68 22.57
C ARG A 299 20.19 19.22 22.46
N SER A 300 21.38 19.81 22.63
CA SER A 300 21.61 21.25 22.49
C SER A 300 21.54 21.75 21.05
N ASP A 301 21.71 20.83 20.09
CA ASP A 301 21.73 21.13 18.66
C ASP A 301 20.32 21.10 18.06
N ILE A 302 19.33 20.62 18.82
CA ILE A 302 17.92 20.61 18.44
C ILE A 302 17.39 22.04 18.48
N SER A 303 16.83 22.49 17.36
CA SER A 303 16.24 23.81 17.27
C SER A 303 15.11 23.99 18.27
N ARG A 304 15.03 25.18 18.89
CA ARG A 304 14.01 25.50 19.91
C ARG A 304 12.58 25.24 19.42
N TRP A 305 12.29 25.49 18.14
CA TRP A 305 10.97 25.28 17.54
C TRP A 305 10.63 23.80 17.33
N ALA A 306 11.64 22.93 17.22
CA ALA A 306 11.47 21.49 17.05
C ALA A 306 11.53 20.71 18.36
N TYR A 307 12.06 21.31 19.44
CA TYR A 307 12.39 20.61 20.68
C TYR A 307 11.24 19.79 21.26
N TYR A 308 10.04 20.39 21.37
CA TYR A 308 8.86 19.69 21.87
C TYR A 308 8.43 18.54 20.95
N SER A 309 8.50 18.75 19.63
CA SER A 309 8.20 17.70 18.67
C SER A 309 9.19 16.54 18.77
N VAL A 310 10.49 16.82 18.93
CA VAL A 310 11.51 15.79 19.16
C VAL A 310 11.25 15.05 20.47
N GLN A 311 10.92 15.76 21.56
CA GLN A 311 10.49 15.12 22.81
C GLN A 311 9.34 14.14 22.58
N TRP A 312 8.30 14.59 21.90
CA TRP A 312 7.08 13.81 21.74
C TRP A 312 7.26 12.57 20.85
N VAL A 313 7.93 12.71 19.70
CA VAL A 313 8.19 11.55 18.81
C VAL A 313 9.14 10.54 19.46
N THR A 314 10.07 10.99 20.30
CA THR A 314 10.97 10.12 21.06
C THR A 314 10.24 9.43 22.20
N ASP A 315 9.34 10.13 22.89
CA ASP A 315 8.54 9.61 23.99
C ASP A 315 7.67 8.44 23.54
N ASN A 316 6.99 8.62 22.41
CA ASN A 316 6.04 7.67 21.87
C ASN A 316 6.67 6.64 20.93
N GLY A 317 8.01 6.59 20.83
CA GLY A 317 8.73 5.62 20.00
C GLY A 317 8.52 5.77 18.48
N ILE A 318 7.94 6.90 18.05
CA ILE A 318 7.70 7.20 16.62
C ILE A 318 9.05 7.41 15.93
N MET A 319 9.88 8.30 16.47
CA MET A 319 11.27 8.47 16.02
C MET A 319 12.23 8.06 17.14
N THR A 320 13.28 7.34 16.77
CA THR A 320 14.34 6.93 17.69
C THR A 320 15.63 7.69 17.40
N GLY A 321 16.52 7.72 18.40
CA GLY A 321 17.89 8.20 18.20
C GLY A 321 18.64 7.31 17.22
N MET A 322 19.76 7.83 16.73
CA MET A 322 20.74 7.11 15.92
C MET A 322 21.89 6.65 16.83
N ASP A 323 23.01 6.26 16.22
CA ASP A 323 24.23 5.86 16.90
C ASP A 323 24.73 6.91 17.91
N ASP A 324 25.54 6.47 18.88
CA ASP A 324 26.17 7.31 19.90
C ASP A 324 25.20 8.12 20.79
N ASN A 325 23.97 7.65 20.95
CA ASN A 325 22.93 8.34 21.73
C ASN A 325 22.67 9.77 21.21
N ARG A 326 22.64 9.93 19.88
CA ARG A 326 22.38 11.22 19.20
C ARG A 326 21.05 11.22 18.47
N PHE A 327 20.40 12.37 18.39
CA PHE A 327 19.22 12.55 17.55
C PHE A 327 19.57 12.96 16.11
N ASN A 328 20.67 13.68 15.91
CA ASN A 328 21.14 14.29 14.67
C ASN A 328 20.09 15.22 14.03
N PRO A 329 19.64 16.29 14.71
CA PRO A 329 18.49 17.10 14.27
C PRO A 329 18.64 17.68 12.85
N GLY A 330 19.84 18.13 12.50
CA GLY A 330 20.13 18.73 11.20
C GLY A 330 20.50 17.75 10.09
N SER A 331 20.59 16.43 10.36
CA SER A 331 20.90 15.48 9.29
C SER A 331 19.71 15.27 8.38
N TYR A 332 19.97 14.97 7.11
CA TYR A 332 18.93 14.65 6.16
C TYR A 332 18.18 13.37 6.55
N TYR A 333 16.89 13.35 6.18
CA TYR A 333 15.98 12.27 6.48
C TYR A 333 15.79 11.38 5.26
N THR A 334 15.88 10.07 5.43
CA THR A 334 15.75 9.13 4.31
C THR A 334 14.30 8.70 4.07
N VAL A 335 14.01 8.24 2.85
CA VAL A 335 12.69 7.72 2.48
C VAL A 335 12.27 6.53 3.37
N GLU A 336 13.19 5.62 3.68
CA GLU A 336 12.91 4.50 4.61
C GLU A 336 12.59 4.98 6.03
N GLN A 337 13.31 5.99 6.54
CA GLN A 337 13.01 6.56 7.85
C GLN A 337 11.63 7.22 7.86
N ALA A 338 11.30 7.96 6.81
CA ALA A 338 9.99 8.59 6.66
C ALA A 338 8.85 7.58 6.69
N ILE A 339 8.92 6.51 5.89
CA ILE A 339 7.86 5.51 5.80
C ILE A 339 7.73 4.74 7.13
N VAL A 340 8.84 4.29 7.71
CA VAL A 340 8.83 3.53 8.97
C VAL A 340 8.22 4.35 10.10
N THR A 341 8.55 5.64 10.19
CA THR A 341 8.02 6.50 11.25
C THR A 341 6.58 6.93 11.01
N ALA A 342 6.15 7.09 9.76
CA ALA A 342 4.73 7.24 9.42
C ALA A 342 3.92 6.00 9.82
N GLY A 343 4.44 4.79 9.59
CA GLY A 343 3.82 3.54 10.04
C GLY A 343 3.72 3.44 11.56
N ARG A 344 4.77 3.81 12.29
CA ARG A 344 4.75 3.87 13.77
C ARG A 344 3.74 4.89 14.29
N LEU A 345 3.65 6.06 13.64
CA LEU A 345 2.65 7.06 13.99
C LEU A 345 1.22 6.56 13.72
N PHE A 346 0.99 5.87 12.60
CA PHE A 346 -0.31 5.23 12.35
C PHE A 346 -0.68 4.27 13.48
N ASN A 347 0.23 3.38 13.87
CA ASN A 347 -0.02 2.41 14.95
C ASN A 347 -0.36 3.11 16.27
N TYR A 348 0.37 4.18 16.60
CA TYR A 348 0.11 5.00 17.77
C TYR A 348 -1.30 5.62 17.77
N LEU A 349 -1.76 6.10 16.61
CA LEU A 349 -3.08 6.73 16.45
C LEU A 349 -4.20 5.69 16.45
N ASP A 350 -4.02 4.58 15.74
CA ASP A 350 -5.02 3.50 15.64
C ASP A 350 -5.39 2.94 17.01
N GLU A 351 -4.41 2.70 17.88
CA GLU A 351 -4.63 2.25 19.27
C GLU A 351 -5.46 3.23 20.13
N ARG A 352 -5.57 4.51 19.72
CA ARG A 352 -6.22 5.58 20.50
C ARG A 352 -7.54 6.05 19.90
N LEU A 353 -7.83 5.66 18.66
CA LEU A 353 -9.06 6.02 17.96
C LEU A 353 -10.14 4.93 18.07
N VAL A 354 -9.78 3.73 18.55
CA VAL A 354 -10.69 2.66 18.98
C VAL A 354 -11.26 2.96 20.37
#